data_AF-A0A1M5ZLB2-F1
#
_entry.id   AF-A0A1M5ZLB2-F1
#
_cell.length_a   1.000
_cell.length_b   1.000
_cell.length_c   1.000
_cell.angle_alpha   90.00
_cell.angle_beta   90.00
_cell.angle_gamma   90.00
#
_symmetry.space_group_name_H-M   'P 1'
#
loop_
_entity.id
_entity.type
_entity.pdbx_description
1 polymer ?
#
loop_
_entity_poly.entity_id
_entity_poly.type
_entity_poly.pdbx_seq_one_letter_code
_entity_poly.pdbx_strand_id
1 'polypeptide(L)'
;MPANKKHLTRSPWQRLAKLIAGFVGGYCITQLLFMLILKFAAPTETLITLQYAGFAVWVTLFLVVYLVENGYKILALYALLCAVLYSLINLI
;
A
#
# COMPACT_ATOMS: atom_id res chain seq x y z
N MET A 1 -25.78 -2.38 17.67
CA MET A 1 -25.75 -0.90 17.73
C MET A 1 -25.56 -0.33 16.32
N PRO A 2 -26.26 0.74 15.92
CA PRO A 2 -26.05 1.37 14.62
C PRO A 2 -24.72 2.15 14.60
N ALA A 3 -23.93 1.98 13.53
CA ALA A 3 -22.65 2.65 13.36
C ALA A 3 -22.80 4.17 13.14
N ASN A 4 -21.86 4.96 13.67
CA ASN A 4 -21.87 6.41 13.52
C ASN A 4 -21.63 6.81 12.05
N LYS A 5 -22.63 7.50 11.46
CA LYS A 5 -22.63 7.90 10.04
C LYS A 5 -21.54 8.90 9.66
N LYS A 6 -20.86 9.53 10.64
CA LYS A 6 -19.74 10.46 10.40
C LYS A 6 -18.50 9.75 9.84
N HIS A 7 -18.27 8.49 10.21
CA HIS A 7 -17.07 7.72 9.80
C HIS A 7 -17.33 6.83 8.58
N LEU A 8 -18.59 6.72 8.15
CA LEU A 8 -18.97 5.95 6.98
C LEU A 8 -18.75 6.79 5.72
N THR A 9 -17.83 6.35 4.86
CA THR A 9 -17.61 6.96 3.55
C THR A 9 -18.88 6.77 2.70
N ARG A 10 -19.66 7.84 2.51
CA ARG A 10 -20.98 7.75 1.83
C ARG A 10 -20.89 7.72 0.31
N SER A 11 -19.86 8.35 -0.27
CA SER A 11 -19.70 8.40 -1.72
C SER A 11 -19.18 7.04 -2.24
N PRO A 12 -19.85 6.42 -3.22
CA PRO A 12 -19.40 5.16 -3.81
C PRO A 12 -18.04 5.31 -4.49
N TRP A 13 -17.77 6.46 -5.11
CA TRP A 13 -16.50 6.75 -5.76
C TRP A 13 -15.34 6.87 -4.77
N GLN A 14 -15.56 7.49 -3.61
CA GLN A 14 -14.52 7.54 -2.58
C GLN A 14 -14.25 6.17 -1.98
N ARG A 15 -15.27 5.33 -1.83
CA ARG A 15 -15.10 3.95 -1.36
C ARG A 15 -14.31 3.12 -2.37
N LEU A 16 -14.62 3.24 -3.65
CA LEU A 16 -13.90 2.57 -4.73
C LEU A 16 -12.44 3.04 -4.80
N ALA A 17 -12.20 4.35 -4.71
CA ALA A 17 -10.84 4.92 -4.67
C ALA A 17 -10.01 4.36 -3.50
N LYS A 18 -10.60 4.24 -2.30
CA LYS A 18 -9.94 3.61 -1.14
C LYS A 18 -9.68 2.13 -1.38
N LEU A 19 -10.61 1.40 -1.98
CA LEU A 19 -10.42 -0.02 -2.28
C LEU A 19 -9.27 -0.22 -3.27
N ILE A 20 -9.21 0.58 -4.35
CA ILE A 20 -8.10 0.56 -5.31
C ILE A 20 -6.78 0.94 -4.62
N ALA A 21 -6.77 2.03 -3.85
CA ALA A 21 -5.56 2.47 -3.16
C ALA A 21 -5.04 1.39 -2.20
N GLY A 22 -5.91 0.76 -1.41
CA GLY A 22 -5.51 -0.28 -0.47
C GLY A 22 -5.08 -1.57 -1.17
N PHE A 23 -5.89 -2.06 -2.10
CA PHE A 23 -5.66 -3.35 -2.75
C PHE A 23 -4.49 -3.26 -3.72
N VAL A 24 -4.62 -2.43 -4.76
CA VAL A 24 -3.62 -2.30 -5.82
C VAL A 24 -2.43 -1.46 -5.34
N GLY A 25 -2.70 -0.27 -4.80
CA GLY A 25 -1.65 0.63 -4.35
C GLY A 25 -0.80 0.03 -3.22
N GLY A 26 -1.45 -0.51 -2.19
CA GLY A 26 -0.75 -1.17 -1.08
C GLY A 26 0.09 -2.36 -1.53
N TYR A 27 -0.41 -3.15 -2.49
CA TYR A 27 0.34 -4.28 -3.04
C TYR A 27 1.58 -3.80 -3.80
N CYS A 28 1.43 -2.83 -4.69
CA CYS A 28 2.53 -2.23 -5.45
C CYS A 28 3.62 -1.67 -4.54
N ILE A 29 3.25 -0.90 -3.51
CA ILE A 29 4.21 -0.36 -2.53
C ILE A 29 4.98 -1.50 -1.85
N THR A 30 4.27 -2.55 -1.41
CA THR A 30 4.90 -3.70 -0.74
C THR A 30 5.93 -4.39 -1.65
N GLN A 31 5.57 -4.65 -2.90
CA GLN A 31 6.47 -5.28 -3.87
C GLN A 31 7.70 -4.42 -4.16
N LEU A 32 7.51 -3.12 -4.39
CA LEU A 32 8.62 -2.19 -4.66
C LEU A 32 9.55 -2.06 -3.46
N LEU A 33 9.00 -1.98 -2.25
CA LEU A 33 9.78 -1.93 -1.01
C LEU A 33 10.66 -3.19 -0.89
N PHE A 34 10.11 -4.37 -1.19
CA PHE A 34 10.83 -5.62 -1.07
C PHE A 34 11.87 -5.83 -2.17
N MET A 35 11.58 -5.38 -3.40
CA MET A 35 12.57 -5.33 -4.48
C MET A 35 13.76 -4.43 -4.09
N LEU A 36 13.51 -3.30 -3.43
CA LEU A 36 14.57 -2.44 -2.92
C LEU A 36 15.41 -3.17 -1.84
N ILE A 37 14.77 -3.86 -0.89
CA ILE A 37 15.49 -4.65 0.13
C ILE A 37 16.38 -5.73 -0.51
N LEU A 38 15.87 -6.43 -1.53
CA LEU A 38 16.60 -7.47 -2.24
C LEU A 38 17.84 -6.96 -2.96
N LYS A 39 17.95 -5.65 -3.27
CA LYS A 39 19.20 -5.07 -3.79
C LYS A 39 20.36 -5.11 -2.78
N PHE A 40 20.05 -5.14 -1.49
CA PHE A 40 21.05 -5.10 -0.41
C PHE A 40 21.28 -6.45 0.28
N ALA A 41 20.46 -7.47 -0.01
CA ALA A 41 20.46 -8.75 0.68
C ALA A 41 20.66 -9.93 -0.28
N ALA A 42 21.16 -11.05 0.23
CA ALA A 42 21.26 -12.28 -0.54
C ALA A 42 19.85 -12.80 -0.92
N PRO A 43 19.52 -12.99 -2.20
CA PRO A 43 18.13 -13.08 -2.64
C PRO A 43 17.39 -14.34 -2.18
N THR A 44 18.06 -15.49 -2.05
CA THR A 44 17.40 -16.79 -1.85
C THR A 44 16.70 -16.93 -0.50
N GLU A 45 17.43 -16.70 0.60
CA GLU A 45 16.87 -16.81 1.96
C GLU A 45 15.93 -15.63 2.29
N THR A 46 16.25 -14.46 1.74
CA THR A 46 15.49 -13.23 1.99
C THR A 46 14.12 -13.30 1.30
N LEU A 47 14.01 -13.91 0.12
CA LEU A 47 12.75 -14.03 -0.62
C LEU A 47 11.67 -14.79 0.16
N ILE A 48 12.01 -15.92 0.80
CA ILE A 48 11.05 -16.72 1.56
C ILE A 48 10.52 -15.92 2.75
N THR A 49 11.42 -15.24 3.48
CA THR A 49 11.06 -14.41 4.62
C THR A 49 10.18 -13.22 4.20
N LEU A 50 10.56 -12.56 3.10
CA LEU A 50 9.80 -11.46 2.53
C LEU A 50 8.41 -11.93 2.09
N GLN A 51 8.23 -13.13 1.53
CA GLN A 51 6.91 -13.58 1.11
C GLN A 51 5.87 -13.56 2.26
N TYR A 52 6.25 -14.01 3.46
CA TYR A 52 5.38 -13.95 4.63
C TYR A 52 5.22 -12.52 5.17
N ALA A 53 6.31 -11.76 5.24
CA ALA A 53 6.27 -10.36 5.68
C ALA A 53 5.41 -9.49 4.75
N GLY A 54 5.38 -9.80 3.46
CA GLY A 54 4.68 -9.03 2.43
C GLY A 54 3.18 -9.05 2.63
N PHE A 55 2.63 -10.19 3.03
CA PHE A 55 1.22 -10.26 3.38
C PHE A 55 0.88 -9.32 4.56
N ALA A 56 1.70 -9.33 5.62
CA ALA A 56 1.49 -8.46 6.78
C ALA A 56 1.60 -6.96 6.44
N VAL A 57 2.62 -6.58 5.66
CA VAL A 57 2.80 -5.20 5.20
C VAL A 57 1.65 -4.76 4.31
N TRP A 58 1.23 -5.60 3.36
CA TRP A 58 0.14 -5.27 2.45
C TRP A 58 -1.20 -5.09 3.17
N VAL A 59 -1.56 -6.01 4.08
CA VAL A 59 -2.79 -5.89 4.87
C VAL A 59 -2.76 -4.64 5.75
N THR A 60 -1.61 -4.31 6.34
CA THR A 60 -1.46 -3.10 7.15
C THR A 60 -1.69 -1.85 6.30
N LEU A 61 -1.04 -1.75 5.13
CA LEU A 61 -1.24 -0.65 4.20
C LEU A 61 -2.68 -0.56 3.69
N PHE A 62 -3.35 -1.69 3.48
CA PHE A 62 -4.76 -1.73 3.10
C PHE A 62 -5.65 -1.10 4.17
N LEU A 63 -5.41 -1.43 5.45
CA LEU A 63 -6.15 -0.86 6.58
C LEU A 63 -5.87 0.63 6.75
N VAL A 64 -4.62 1.07 6.56
CA VAL A 64 -4.20 2.48 6.67
C VAL A 64 -5.01 3.39 5.74
N VAL A 65 -5.43 2.90 4.57
CA VAL A 65 -6.24 3.68 3.62
C VAL A 65 -7.56 4.17 4.23
N TYR A 66 -8.15 3.41 5.15
CA TYR A 66 -9.42 3.75 5.76
C TYR A 66 -9.30 4.79 6.90
N LEU A 67 -8.09 5.10 7.36
CA LEU A 67 -7.85 6.20 8.30
C LEU A 67 -8.00 7.57 7.62
N VAL A 68 -7.78 7.64 6.30
CA VAL A 68 -7.90 8.89 5.54
C VAL A 68 -9.34 9.06 5.05
N GLU A 69 -9.92 10.24 5.29
CA GLU A 69 -11.30 10.52 4.88
C GLU A 69 -11.45 10.55 3.34
N ASN A 70 -10.50 11.16 2.63
CA ASN A 70 -10.54 11.36 1.19
C ASN A 70 -9.79 10.27 0.41
N GLY A 71 -10.52 9.46 -0.36
CA GLY A 71 -9.99 8.37 -1.17
C GLY A 71 -9.04 8.79 -2.31
N TYR A 72 -9.21 9.98 -2.88
CA TYR A 72 -8.32 10.46 -3.94
C TYR A 72 -6.96 10.91 -3.39
N LYS A 73 -6.95 11.51 -2.20
CA LYS A 73 -5.70 11.94 -1.54
C LYS A 73 -4.79 10.76 -1.24
N ILE A 74 -5.36 9.69 -0.68
CA ILE A 74 -4.59 8.48 -0.37
C ILE A 74 -4.15 7.73 -1.63
N LEU A 75 -4.98 7.69 -2.68
CA LEU A 75 -4.59 7.12 -3.97
C LEU A 75 -3.40 7.88 -4.58
N ALA A 76 -3.45 9.21 -4.59
CA ALA A 76 -2.34 10.05 -5.06
C ALA A 76 -1.07 9.86 -4.21
N LEU A 77 -1.21 9.77 -2.88
CA LEU A 77 -0.08 9.51 -1.98
C LEU A 77 0.57 8.15 -2.26
N TYR A 78 -0.22 7.10 -2.44
CA TYR A 78 0.31 5.77 -2.72
C TYR A 78 0.97 5.71 -4.10
N ALA A 79 0.40 6.38 -5.11
CA ALA A 79 1.02 6.52 -6.42
C ALA A 79 2.37 7.26 -6.34
N LEU A 80 2.45 8.33 -5.55
CA LEU A 80 3.71 9.06 -5.30
C LEU A 80 4.74 8.16 -4.62
N LEU A 81 4.35 7.42 -3.57
CA LEU A 81 5.24 6.47 -2.91
C LEU A 81 5.76 5.40 -3.87
N CYS A 82 4.91 4.85 -4.73
CA CYS A 82 5.36 3.93 -5.79
C CYS A 82 6.38 4.57 -6.72
N ALA A 83 6.13 5.81 -7.18
CA ALA A 83 7.05 6.52 -8.06
C ALA A 83 8.42 6.77 -7.40
N VAL A 84 8.43 7.13 -6.11
CA VAL A 84 9.66 7.34 -5.34
C VAL A 84 10.41 6.02 -5.12
N LEU A 85 9.72 4.94 -4.72
CA LEU A 85 10.38 3.65 -4.55
C LEU A 85 10.94 3.12 -5.88
N TYR A 86 10.18 3.26 -6.96
CA TYR A 86 10.64 2.86 -8.29
C TYR A 86 11.86 3.67 -8.74
N SER A 87 11.87 4.99 -8.54
CA SER A 87 13.04 5.80 -8.90
C SER A 87 14.27 5.43 -8.09
N LEU A 88 14.12 5.18 -6.78
CA LEU A 88 15.21 4.72 -5.91
C LEU A 88 15.77 3.36 -6.36
N ILE A 89 14.91 2.41 -6.71
CA ILE A 89 15.33 1.09 -7.21
C ILE A 89 16.17 1.21 -8.49
N ASN A 90 15.86 2.17 -9.38
CA ASN A 90 16.61 2.34 -10.62
C ASN A 90 17.90 3.15 -10.45
N LEU A 91 18.01 3.96 -9.39
CA LEU A 91 19.19 4.79 -9.13
C LEU A 91 20.32 4.00 -8.45
N ILE A 92 19.97 3.05 -7.60
CA ILE A 92 20.87 2.20 -6.81
C ILE A 92 21.26 0.97 -7.62
#